data_AF-A0A973SYH7-F1
#
_entry.id   AF-A0A973SYH7-F1
#
_cell.length_a   1.000
_cell.length_b   1.000
_cell.length_c   1.000
_cell.angle_alpha   90.00
_cell.angle_beta   90.00
_cell.angle_gamma   90.00
#
_symmetry.space_group_name_H-M   'P 1'
#
loop_
_entity.id
_entity.type
_entity.pdbx_description
1 polymer ?
#
loop_
_entity_poly.entity_id
_entity_poly.type
_entity_poly.pdbx_seq_one_letter_code
_entity_poly.pdbx_strand_id
1 'polypeptide(L)'
;MTPTTETTVGIGGAAESTDMVLNIGPQHPSTHGVLRLRLVLDGERIQHAEPVIGYMHRGAEKLFEARDYRQIIMLANRHDWLSAFSNELG
;
A
#
# COMPACT_ATOMS: atom_id res chain seq x y z
N MET A 1 18.82 -13.40 0.62
CA MET A 1 19.71 -12.39 0.01
C MET A 1 19.16 -12.13 -1.39
N THR A 2 18.18 -11.24 -1.48
CA THR A 2 17.44 -10.95 -2.72
C THR A 2 18.24 -9.93 -3.52
N PRO A 3 18.53 -10.16 -4.82
CA PRO A 3 19.43 -9.28 -5.56
C PRO A 3 18.81 -7.89 -5.70
N THR A 4 19.58 -6.87 -5.32
CA THR A 4 19.32 -5.47 -5.62
C THR A 4 19.44 -5.30 -7.13
N THR A 5 18.30 -5.34 -7.84
CA THR A 5 18.27 -5.01 -9.26
C THR A 5 18.58 -3.52 -9.40
N GLU A 6 19.82 -3.23 -9.80
CA GLU A 6 20.25 -1.91 -10.24
C GLU A 6 19.44 -1.53 -11.49
N THR A 7 18.42 -0.68 -11.31
CA THR A 7 17.70 -0.11 -12.44
C THR A 7 18.44 1.15 -12.90
N THR A 8 19.18 1.01 -14.00
CA THR A 8 19.87 2.10 -14.70
C THR A 8 18.90 3.22 -15.04
N VAL A 9 19.09 4.40 -14.42
CA VAL A 9 18.39 5.64 -14.79
C VAL A 9 19.11 6.25 -16.00
N GLY A 10 18.64 5.93 -17.21
CA GLY A 10 19.13 6.53 -18.44
C GLY A 10 18.55 7.93 -18.66
N ILE A 11 19.39 8.96 -18.64
CA ILE A 11 19.06 10.28 -19.19
C ILE A 11 19.46 10.30 -20.66
N GLY A 12 18.46 10.31 -21.56
CA GLY A 12 18.61 10.84 -22.92
C GLY A 12 18.48 9.85 -24.08
N GLY A 13 17.40 10.04 -24.86
CA GLY A 13 17.47 10.16 -26.32
C GLY A 13 17.79 8.94 -27.17
N ALA A 14 16.90 7.94 -27.22
CA ALA A 14 16.61 7.15 -28.42
C ALA A 14 15.36 6.28 -28.15
N ALA A 15 14.47 6.20 -29.13
CA ALA A 15 13.21 5.47 -29.04
C ALA A 15 13.44 3.95 -29.06
N GLU A 16 13.34 3.31 -27.90
CA GLU A 16 12.94 1.91 -27.68
C GLU A 16 12.63 1.73 -26.18
N SER A 17 11.60 0.95 -25.86
CA SER A 17 10.92 0.81 -24.55
C SER A 17 11.85 0.89 -23.33
N THR A 18 12.05 2.09 -22.82
CA THR A 18 12.76 2.29 -21.55
C THR A 18 11.73 2.13 -20.44
N ASP A 19 11.95 1.18 -19.54
CA ASP A 19 11.08 0.95 -18.38
C ASP A 19 10.94 2.26 -17.57
N MET A 20 9.73 2.81 -17.55
CA MET A 20 9.41 4.04 -16.84
C MET A 20 9.05 3.71 -15.39
N VAL A 21 9.80 4.28 -14.44
CA VAL A 21 9.52 4.13 -13.01
C VAL A 21 8.59 5.26 -12.56
N LEU A 22 7.35 4.91 -12.19
CA LEU A 22 6.35 5.86 -11.66
C LEU A 22 6.09 5.57 -10.18
N ASN A 23 6.26 6.58 -9.32
CA ASN A 23 5.85 6.52 -7.92
C ASN A 23 4.51 7.25 -7.73
N ILE A 24 3.46 6.50 -7.40
CA ILE A 24 2.20 7.07 -6.90
C ILE A 24 2.36 7.22 -5.38
N GLY A 25 2.44 8.47 -4.93
CA GLY A 25 2.67 8.79 -3.52
C GLY A 25 1.44 8.60 -2.62
N PRO A 26 1.63 8.58 -1.30
CA PRO A 26 0.59 8.34 -0.29
C PRO A 26 -0.51 9.41 -0.20
N GLN A 27 -0.31 10.57 -0.83
CA GLN A 27 -1.25 11.70 -0.87
C GLN A 27 -2.04 11.76 -2.19
N HIS A 28 -1.78 10.82 -3.11
CA HIS A 28 -2.41 10.85 -4.42
C HIS A 28 -3.92 10.56 -4.29
N PRO A 29 -4.83 11.33 -4.93
CA PRO A 29 -6.27 11.17 -4.74
C PRO A 29 -6.82 9.79 -5.13
N SER A 30 -6.12 9.07 -6.02
CA SER A 30 -6.48 7.70 -6.38
C SER A 30 -6.17 6.66 -5.31
N THR A 31 -5.53 7.04 -4.20
CA THR A 31 -5.30 6.15 -3.06
C THR A 31 -6.36 6.43 -2.01
N HIS A 32 -7.45 5.64 -2.00
CA HIS A 32 -8.47 5.68 -0.94
C HIS A 32 -7.87 5.21 0.39
N GLY A 33 -7.26 6.16 1.12
CA GLY A 33 -6.43 5.88 2.30
C GLY A 33 -4.99 6.31 2.09
N VAL A 34 -4.04 5.61 2.68
CA VAL A 34 -2.61 5.92 2.57
C VAL A 34 -1.90 4.72 1.95
N LEU A 35 -1.71 4.77 0.64
CA LEU A 35 -1.07 3.71 -0.14
C LEU A 35 0.01 4.35 -1.02
N ARG A 36 1.19 3.74 -1.08
CA ARG A 36 2.21 4.12 -2.05
C ARG A 36 2.39 2.98 -3.04
N LEU A 37 2.39 3.30 -4.34
CA LEU A 37 2.63 2.32 -5.40
C LEU A 37 3.90 2.70 -6.16
N ARG A 38 4.86 1.78 -6.23
CA ARG A 38 6.01 1.87 -7.12
C ARG A 38 5.71 1.04 -8.36
N LEU A 39 5.57 1.69 -9.50
CA LEU A 39 5.19 1.08 -10.76
C LEU A 39 6.38 1.11 -11.73
N VAL A 40 6.55 0.01 -12.46
CA VAL A 40 7.41 -0.07 -13.64
C VAL A 40 6.48 -0.23 -14.84
N LEU A 41 6.59 0.70 -15.78
CA LEU A 41 5.68 0.85 -16.91
C LEU A 41 6.43 0.71 -18.23
N ASP A 42 5.84 -0.01 -19.17
CA ASP A 42 6.18 0.04 -20.59
C ASP A 42 5.05 0.81 -21.31
N GLY A 43 5.25 2.11 -21.47
CA GLY A 43 4.20 3.04 -21.92
C GLY A 43 2.98 3.03 -21.00
N GLU A 44 1.85 2.52 -21.49
CA GLU A 44 0.58 2.42 -20.76
C GLU A 44 0.38 1.07 -20.04
N ARG A 45 1.30 0.11 -20.23
CA ARG A 45 1.22 -1.22 -19.62
C ARG A 45 2.04 -1.28 -18.33
N ILE A 46 1.43 -1.84 -17.29
CA ILE A 46 2.12 -2.13 -16.03
C ILE A 46 2.91 -3.43 -16.19
N GLN A 47 4.24 -3.34 -16.12
CA GLN A 47 5.13 -4.51 -16.08
C GLN A 47 5.28 -5.03 -14.64
N HIS A 48 5.40 -4.11 -13.68
CA HIS A 48 5.52 -4.45 -12.27
C HIS A 48 4.86 -3.40 -11.37
N ALA A 49 4.28 -3.85 -10.26
CA ALA A 49 3.70 -2.99 -9.24
C ALA A 49 4.09 -3.50 -7.85
N GLU A 50 4.80 -2.66 -7.10
CA GLU A 50 5.16 -2.90 -5.70
C GLU A 50 4.29 -1.99 -4.81
N PRO A 51 3.28 -2.54 -4.10
CA PRO A 51 2.53 -1.80 -3.11
C PRO A 51 3.32 -1.69 -1.80
N VAL A 52 3.63 -0.45 -1.40
CA VAL A 52 4.24 -0.14 -0.11
C VAL A 52 3.11 0.12 0.88
N ILE A 53 2.87 -0.86 1.74
CA ILE A 53 1.81 -0.86 2.76
C ILE A 53 2.36 -0.52 4.16
N GLY A 54 1.46 -0.34 5.13
CA GLY A 54 1.83 -0.16 6.54
C GLY A 54 1.81 1.29 7.04
N TYR A 55 1.54 2.28 6.18
CA TYR A 55 1.38 3.68 6.60
C TYR A 55 0.25 3.90 7.62
N MET A 56 -0.76 3.04 7.63
CA MET A 56 -1.85 3.03 8.62
C MET A 56 -1.78 1.82 9.57
N HIS A 57 -0.61 1.21 9.77
CA HIS A 57 -0.45 0.19 10.79
C HIS A 57 -0.56 0.82 12.18
N ARG A 58 -1.59 0.41 12.95
CA ARG A 58 -1.89 0.96 14.29
C ARG A 58 -1.63 -0.02 15.44
N GLY A 59 -1.04 -1.19 15.15
CA GLY A 59 -0.83 -2.24 16.16
C GLY A 59 -2.12 -2.75 16.80
N ALA A 60 -3.21 -2.87 16.02
CA ALA A 60 -4.54 -3.22 16.51
C ALA A 60 -4.61 -4.61 17.16
N GLU A 61 -3.73 -5.53 16.79
CA GLU A 61 -3.58 -6.83 17.46
C GLU A 61 -3.00 -6.67 18.88
N LYS A 62 -2.01 -5.79 19.04
CA LYS A 62 -1.38 -5.51 20.35
C LYS A 62 -2.29 -4.71 21.29
N LEU A 63 -2.88 -3.65 20.74
CA LEU A 63 -4.34 -3.46 20.76
C LEU A 63 -5.15 -4.44 21.61
N PHE A 64 -5.68 -5.45 20.95
CA PHE A 64 -6.58 -6.44 21.52
C PHE A 64 -6.00 -7.22 22.70
N GLU A 65 -4.70 -7.52 22.72
CA GLU A 65 -4.09 -8.24 23.86
C GLU A 65 -4.24 -7.53 25.21
N ALA A 66 -4.29 -6.20 25.22
CA ALA A 66 -4.34 -5.43 26.47
C ALA A 66 -5.76 -5.00 26.89
N ARG A 67 -6.82 -5.52 26.25
CA ARG A 67 -8.22 -5.12 26.49
C ARG A 67 -9.13 -6.31 26.66
N ASP A 68 -10.19 -6.11 27.43
CA ASP A 68 -11.24 -7.12 27.61
C ASP A 68 -12.14 -7.24 26.37
N TYR A 69 -12.80 -8.38 26.21
CA TYR A 69 -13.71 -8.64 25.08
C TYR A 69 -14.82 -7.60 24.89
N ARG A 70 -15.25 -6.91 25.96
CA ARG A 70 -16.25 -5.83 25.86
C ARG A 70 -15.66 -4.55 25.28
N GLN A 71 -14.36 -4.33 25.47
CA GLN A 71 -13.65 -3.12 25.05
C GLN A 71 -13.12 -3.25 23.61
N ILE A 72 -12.83 -4.48 23.14
CA ILE A 72 -12.29 -4.70 21.78
C ILE A 72 -13.30 -4.38 20.67
N ILE A 73 -14.62 -4.43 20.93
CA ILE A 73 -15.67 -4.17 19.91
C ILE A 73 -15.49 -2.78 19.28
N MET A 74 -15.17 -1.77 20.10
CA MET A 74 -14.91 -0.40 19.64
C MET A 74 -13.60 -0.21 18.87
N LEU A 75 -12.71 -1.21 18.92
CA LEU A 75 -11.48 -1.28 18.14
C LEU A 75 -11.68 -2.12 16.87
N ALA A 76 -12.53 -3.16 16.92
CA ALA A 76 -12.83 -4.04 15.81
C ALA A 76 -13.48 -3.28 14.65
N ASN A 77 -14.47 -2.42 14.92
CA ASN A 77 -15.17 -1.61 13.91
C ASN A 77 -14.30 -0.58 13.17
N ARG A 78 -13.03 -0.41 13.55
CA ARG A 78 -12.09 0.54 12.92
C ARG A 78 -11.18 -0.11 11.87
N HIS A 79 -11.31 -1.41 11.61
CA HIS A 79 -10.51 -2.11 10.60
C HIS A 79 -10.97 -1.80 9.18
N ASP A 80 -12.27 -1.89 8.94
CA ASP A 80 -12.92 -1.38 7.74
C ASP A 80 -13.92 -0.28 8.12
N TRP A 81 -13.71 0.91 7.55
CA TRP A 81 -14.55 2.07 7.79
C TRP A 81 -15.85 2.08 6.97
N LEU A 82 -15.98 1.22 5.96
CA LEU A 82 -17.18 1.13 5.13
C LEU A 82 -18.19 0.13 5.70
N SER A 83 -17.72 -0.95 6.33
CA SER A 83 -18.57 -1.99 6.94
C SER A 83 -18.23 -2.24 8.41
N ALA A 84 -18.35 -1.19 9.22
CA ALA A 84 -18.07 -1.20 10.66
C ALA A 84 -18.75 -2.37 11.41
N PHE A 85 -20.03 -2.64 11.14
CA PHE A 85 -20.80 -3.69 11.79
C PHE A 85 -20.29 -5.10 11.43
N SER A 86 -19.90 -5.33 10.18
CA SER A 86 -19.35 -6.62 9.75
C SER A 86 -18.08 -6.99 10.55
N ASN A 87 -17.25 -6.00 10.88
CA ASN A 87 -16.03 -6.22 11.66
C ASN A 87 -16.30 -6.56 13.13
N GLU A 88 -17.48 -6.22 13.67
CA GLU A 88 -17.86 -6.54 15.06
C GLU A 88 -18.39 -7.98 15.18
N LEU A 89 -18.99 -8.50 14.11
CA LEU A 89 -19.58 -9.83 14.08
C LEU A 89 -18.54 -10.94 13.89
N GLY A 90 -17.43 -10.65 13.20
CA GLY A 90 -16.41 -11.65 12.83
C GLY A 90 -16.74 -12.35 11.52
#